data_AF-A0A7S0CEZ9-F1
#
_entry.id   AF-A0A7S0CEZ9-F1
#
_cell.length_a   1.000
_cell.length_b   1.000
_cell.length_c   1.000
_cell.angle_alpha   90.00
_cell.angle_beta   90.00
_cell.angle_gamma   90.00
#
_symmetry.space_group_name_H-M   'P 1'
#
loop_
_entity.id
_entity.type
_entity.pdbx_description
1 polymer ?
#
loop_
_entity_poly.entity_id
_entity_poly.type
_entity_poly.pdbx_seq_one_letter_code
_entity_poly.pdbx_strand_id
1 'polypeptide(L)'
;QSIANDKSIDVILSPGDMSYANASPRDCQTNHIKWESFFERMEFVLRRIPIQTCPGNHEIETDALSREVFVAYENYFHMPQVKKVEMSPSTYPFYDYEYGNAFYSYTYGAARIISLSSHSSTS
;
A
#
# COMPACT_ATOMS: atom_id res chain seq x y z
N GLN A 1 4.27 0.19 -26.83
CA GLN A 1 5.54 0.11 -26.09
C GLN A 1 5.21 -0.33 -24.67
N SER A 2 6.00 -1.21 -24.05
CA SER A 2 5.78 -1.60 -22.65
C SER A 2 6.35 -0.52 -21.73
N ILE A 3 5.62 -0.18 -20.66
CA ILE A 3 6.06 0.77 -19.61
C ILE A 3 7.44 0.41 -19.05
N ALA A 4 7.75 -0.89 -18.98
CA ALA A 4 9.04 -1.36 -18.48
C ALA A 4 10.23 -0.94 -19.36
N ASN A 5 10.01 -0.70 -20.66
CA ASN A 5 11.06 -0.33 -21.61
C ASN A 5 11.08 1.18 -21.91
N ASP A 6 10.11 1.95 -21.40
CA ASP A 6 10.04 3.38 -21.62
C ASP A 6 10.99 4.12 -20.67
N LYS A 7 12.13 4.59 -21.22
CA LYS A 7 13.16 5.31 -20.46
C LYS A 7 12.73 6.71 -20.02
N SER A 8 11.58 7.22 -20.49
CA SER A 8 11.06 8.51 -20.04
C SER A 8 10.27 8.43 -18.74
N ILE A 9 10.00 7.22 -18.24
CA ILE A 9 9.27 6.98 -17.00
C ILE A 9 10.27 6.61 -15.91
N ASP A 10 10.39 7.49 -14.93
CA ASP A 10 11.35 7.38 -13.84
C ASP A 10 10.72 7.06 -12.46
N VAL A 11 9.42 7.26 -12.29
CA VAL A 11 8.68 6.96 -11.06
C VAL A 11 7.21 6.65 -11.37
N ILE A 12 6.61 5.73 -10.61
CA ILE A 12 5.18 5.43 -10.65
C ILE A 12 4.52 5.94 -9.37
N LEU A 13 3.41 6.68 -9.52
CA LEU A 13 2.52 7.04 -8.41
C LEU A 13 1.26 6.18 -8.50
N SER A 14 0.94 5.42 -7.46
CA SER A 14 -0.23 4.55 -7.41
C SER A 14 -1.12 4.92 -6.23
N PRO A 15 -2.39 5.32 -6.43
CA PRO A 15 -3.25 5.80 -5.35
C PRO A 15 -3.92 4.65 -4.54
N GLY A 16 -3.20 3.55 -4.30
CA GLY A 16 -3.71 2.38 -3.58
C GLY A 16 -4.43 1.35 -4.44
N ASP A 17 -5.11 0.42 -3.76
CA ASP A 17 -5.81 -0.74 -4.30
C ASP A 17 -4.91 -1.58 -5.23
N MET A 18 -3.90 -2.22 -4.64
CA MET A 18 -2.79 -2.83 -5.36
C MET A 18 -3.16 -4.23 -5.87
N SER A 19 -3.28 -5.20 -4.96
CA SER A 19 -3.44 -6.62 -5.31
C SER A 19 -4.89 -7.07 -5.40
N TYR A 20 -5.83 -6.29 -4.83
CA TYR A 20 -7.21 -6.72 -4.59
C TYR A 20 -7.29 -8.09 -3.90
N ALA A 21 -6.35 -8.37 -2.99
CA ALA A 21 -6.25 -9.64 -2.29
C ALA A 21 -7.57 -9.99 -1.58
N ASN A 22 -8.15 -8.99 -0.90
CA ASN A 22 -9.42 -9.08 -0.16
C ASN A 22 -10.68 -9.43 -0.98
N ALA A 23 -10.60 -9.52 -2.33
CA ALA A 23 -11.75 -9.81 -3.19
C ALA A 23 -12.15 -11.31 -3.25
N SER A 24 -11.43 -12.19 -2.55
CA SER A 24 -11.72 -13.63 -2.44
C SER A 24 -12.05 -14.01 -0.98
N PRO A 25 -12.41 -15.28 -0.65
CA PRO A 25 -12.77 -15.63 0.73
C PRO A 25 -11.70 -15.14 1.71
N ARG A 26 -12.16 -14.57 2.84
CA ARG A 26 -11.32 -13.93 3.86
C ARG A 26 -10.49 -14.94 4.65
N ASP A 27 -9.64 -15.69 3.97
CA ASP A 27 -8.57 -16.45 4.61
C ASP A 27 -7.21 -15.84 4.26
N CYS A 28 -6.36 -15.79 5.27
CA CYS A 28 -5.04 -15.15 5.20
C CYS A 28 -4.13 -15.80 4.15
N GLN A 29 -4.34 -17.08 3.84
CA GLN A 29 -3.53 -17.82 2.88
C GLN A 29 -3.83 -17.43 1.44
N THR A 30 -5.11 -17.28 1.08
CA THR A 30 -5.57 -16.84 -0.24
C THR A 30 -5.19 -15.38 -0.50
N ASN A 31 -5.24 -14.52 0.53
CA ASN A 31 -4.82 -13.14 0.39
C ASN A 31 -3.31 -13.02 0.11
N HIS A 32 -2.48 -13.78 0.81
CA HIS A 32 -1.03 -13.77 0.60
C HIS A 32 -0.64 -14.21 -0.82
N ILE A 33 -1.25 -15.29 -1.34
CA ILE A 33 -0.99 -15.78 -2.71
C ILE A 33 -1.27 -14.70 -3.77
N LYS A 34 -2.30 -13.88 -3.55
CA LYS A 34 -2.61 -12.79 -4.48
C LYS A 34 -1.61 -11.65 -4.42
N TRP A 35 -1.10 -11.31 -3.24
CA TRP A 35 0.00 -10.35 -3.12
C TRP A 35 1.27 -10.86 -3.82
N GLU A 36 1.64 -12.12 -3.60
CA GLU A 36 2.78 -12.73 -4.30
C GLU A 36 2.58 -12.70 -5.82
N SER A 37 1.42 -13.14 -6.32
CA SER A 37 1.12 -13.10 -7.75
C SER A 37 1.13 -11.68 -8.33
N PHE A 38 0.68 -10.68 -7.56
CA PHE A 38 0.77 -9.27 -7.96
C PHE A 38 2.24 -8.86 -8.14
N PHE A 39 3.11 -9.16 -7.17
CA PHE A 39 4.52 -8.80 -7.26
C PHE A 39 5.28 -9.58 -8.33
N GLU A 40 4.99 -10.87 -8.53
CA GLU A 40 5.54 -11.66 -9.64
C GLU A 40 5.20 -11.03 -11.00
N ARG A 41 3.95 -10.59 -11.17
CA ARG A 41 3.51 -9.91 -12.39
C ARG A 41 4.14 -8.53 -12.55
N MET A 42 4.39 -7.82 -11.45
CA MET A 42 4.93 -6.46 -11.48
C MET A 42 6.47 -6.41 -11.47
N GLU A 43 7.15 -7.53 -11.23
CA GLU A 43 8.62 -7.62 -11.09
C GLU A 43 9.35 -6.94 -12.25
N PHE A 44 8.91 -7.19 -13.48
CA PHE A 44 9.53 -6.63 -14.68
C PHE A 44 9.46 -5.10 -14.77
N VAL A 45 8.50 -4.46 -14.06
CA VAL A 45 8.38 -3.00 -13.95
C VAL A 45 9.12 -2.51 -12.71
N LEU A 46 8.82 -3.09 -11.54
CA LEU A 46 9.26 -2.63 -10.23
C LEU A 46 10.76 -2.83 -9.99
N ARG A 47 11.41 -3.76 -10.72
CA ARG A 47 12.87 -3.91 -10.69
C ARG A 47 13.61 -2.69 -11.26
N ARG A 48 12.94 -1.88 -12.09
CA ARG A 48 13.52 -0.69 -12.72
C ARG A 48 12.94 0.61 -12.18
N ILE A 49 11.62 0.69 -12.07
CA ILE A 49 10.92 1.94 -11.80
C ILE A 49 10.41 1.90 -10.35
N PRO A 50 10.86 2.82 -9.48
CA PRO A 50 10.31 2.91 -8.13
C PRO A 50 8.83 3.25 -8.18
N ILE A 51 8.05 2.57 -7.35
CA ILE A 51 6.63 2.87 -7.12
C ILE A 51 6.47 3.56 -5.77
N GLN A 52 5.60 4.56 -5.73
CA GLN A 52 5.17 5.26 -4.54
C GLN A 52 3.66 5.10 -4.45
N THR A 53 3.18 4.63 -3.31
CA THR A 53 1.78 4.25 -3.14
C THR A 53 1.20 4.76 -1.83
N CYS A 54 -0.11 4.98 -1.81
CA CYS A 54 -0.89 5.20 -0.60
C CYS A 54 -1.81 4.00 -0.36
N PRO A 55 -2.28 3.76 0.87
CA PRO A 55 -3.28 2.72 1.14
C PRO A 55 -4.61 3.05 0.43
N GLY A 56 -5.20 2.07 -0.24
CA GLY A 56 -6.59 2.10 -0.67
C GLY A 56 -7.50 1.37 0.32
N ASN A 57 -8.80 1.29 0.03
CA ASN A 57 -9.72 0.53 0.87
C ASN A 57 -9.52 -0.99 0.73
N HIS A 58 -8.92 -1.46 -0.38
CA HIS A 58 -8.64 -2.88 -0.56
C HIS A 58 -7.46 -3.38 0.28
N GLU A 59 -6.60 -2.48 0.76
CA GLU A 59 -5.49 -2.80 1.66
C GLU A 59 -5.91 -2.92 3.13
N ILE A 60 -7.14 -2.54 3.51
CA ILE A 60 -7.62 -2.61 4.90
C ILE A 60 -7.48 -4.03 5.46
N GLU A 61 -7.85 -5.04 4.67
CA GLU A 61 -7.63 -6.47 4.97
C GLU A 61 -7.78 -6.86 6.46
N THR A 62 -8.93 -6.53 7.07
CA THR A 62 -9.14 -6.75 8.50
C THR A 62 -8.99 -8.22 8.87
N ASP A 63 -8.01 -8.53 9.73
CA ASP A 63 -7.83 -9.87 10.28
C ASP A 63 -9.04 -10.29 11.11
N ALA A 64 -9.51 -11.52 10.93
CA ALA A 64 -10.74 -11.98 11.58
C ALA A 64 -10.57 -12.17 13.10
N LEU A 65 -9.34 -12.43 13.58
CA LEU A 65 -9.02 -12.73 14.97
C LEU A 65 -8.44 -11.50 15.69
N SER A 66 -7.34 -10.93 15.20
CA SER A 66 -6.66 -9.78 15.81
C SER A 66 -7.36 -8.46 15.54
N ARG A 67 -8.21 -8.39 14.50
CA ARG A 67 -8.87 -7.16 14.00
C ARG A 67 -7.89 -6.07 13.54
N GLU A 68 -6.62 -6.43 13.37
CA GLU A 68 -5.62 -5.56 12.75
C GLU A 68 -5.98 -5.32 11.28
N VAL A 69 -5.54 -4.19 10.75
CA VAL A 69 -5.80 -3.73 9.39
C VAL A 69 -4.49 -3.35 8.72
N PHE A 70 -4.44 -3.27 7.39
CA PHE A 70 -3.27 -2.85 6.61
C PHE A 70 -1.99 -3.69 6.80
N VAL A 71 -2.07 -4.84 7.48
CA VAL A 71 -0.91 -5.66 7.84
C VAL A 71 -0.11 -6.10 6.61
N ALA A 72 -0.76 -6.59 5.56
CA ALA A 72 -0.08 -6.99 4.34
C ALA A 72 0.60 -5.78 3.65
N TYR A 73 -0.12 -4.66 3.56
CA TYR A 73 0.38 -3.44 2.92
C TYR A 73 1.63 -2.88 3.63
N GLU A 74 1.63 -2.82 4.96
CA GLU A 74 2.80 -2.40 5.76
C GLU A 74 3.99 -3.34 5.63
N ASN A 75 3.75 -4.65 5.46
CA ASN A 75 4.83 -5.62 5.31
C ASN A 75 5.46 -5.59 3.91
N TYR A 76 4.67 -5.34 2.85
CA TYR A 76 5.17 -5.34 1.48
C TYR A 76 5.73 -4.00 1.01
N PHE A 77 5.19 -2.89 1.49
CA PHE A 77 5.63 -1.56 1.11
C PHE A 77 6.36 -0.89 2.27
N HIS A 78 7.50 -0.28 1.97
CA HIS A 78 8.25 0.53 2.93
C HIS A 78 8.44 1.92 2.33
N MET A 79 7.44 2.77 2.53
CA MET A 79 7.49 4.15 2.07
C MET A 79 8.41 4.99 2.98
N PRO A 80 8.71 6.25 2.65
CA PRO A 80 9.47 7.17 3.51
C PRO A 80 8.72 7.55 4.81
N GLN A 81 8.49 6.56 5.67
CA GLN A 81 7.70 6.68 6.90
C GLN A 81 8.34 7.70 7.84
N VAL A 82 7.53 8.57 8.43
CA VAL A 82 7.99 9.54 9.45
C VAL A 82 8.10 8.91 10.84
N LYS A 83 7.37 7.82 11.07
CA LYS A 83 7.29 7.05 12.31
C LYS A 83 6.74 5.66 11.98
N LYS A 84 7.00 4.68 12.85
CA LYS A 84 6.37 3.36 12.77
C LYS A 84 4.85 3.48 12.76
N VAL A 85 4.21 2.57 12.04
CA VAL A 85 2.75 2.44 12.00
C VAL A 85 2.16 2.29 13.41
N GLU A 86 1.08 3.02 13.65
CA GLU A 86 0.22 2.87 14.82
C GLU A 86 -1.15 2.42 14.33
N MET A 87 -1.55 1.22 14.79
CA MET A 87 -2.81 0.57 14.42
C MET A 87 -3.51 0.08 15.67
N SER A 88 -4.81 0.37 15.77
CA SER A 88 -5.69 -0.24 16.76
C SER A 88 -6.63 -1.27 16.10
N PRO A 89 -7.08 -2.30 16.84
CA PRO A 89 -8.19 -3.15 16.43
C PRO A 89 -9.38 -2.31 15.91
N SER A 90 -9.70 -2.42 14.63
CA SER A 90 -10.68 -1.52 14.00
C SER A 90 -12.14 -1.90 14.28
N THR A 91 -13.01 -0.90 14.40
CA THR A 91 -14.47 -1.07 14.37
C THR A 91 -15.02 -0.33 13.16
N TYR A 92 -15.46 -1.09 12.15
CA TYR A 92 -16.06 -0.51 10.94
C TYR A 92 -17.13 0.54 11.28
N PRO A 93 -17.15 1.72 10.61
CA PRO A 93 -16.32 2.12 9.46
C PRO A 93 -15.02 2.86 9.82
N PHE A 94 -14.63 2.90 11.10
CA PHE A 94 -13.49 3.69 11.56
C PHE A 94 -12.23 2.82 11.68
N TYR A 95 -11.15 3.31 11.08
CA TYR A 95 -9.85 2.68 11.07
C TYR A 95 -8.84 3.65 11.69
N ASP A 96 -8.17 3.22 12.76
CA ASP A 96 -7.08 3.97 13.36
C ASP A 96 -5.79 3.55 12.66
N TYR A 97 -5.54 4.12 11.47
CA TYR A 97 -4.32 3.85 10.71
C TYR A 97 -3.47 5.10 10.63
N GLU A 98 -2.51 5.22 11.54
CA GLU A 98 -1.65 6.40 11.70
C GLU A 98 -0.18 6.05 11.43
N TYR A 99 0.57 7.02 10.90
CA TYR A 99 2.00 6.88 10.57
C TYR A 99 2.27 5.68 9.62
N GLY A 100 3.44 5.06 9.69
CA GLY A 100 3.79 3.98 8.76
C GLY A 100 3.72 4.46 7.30
N ASN A 101 3.03 3.70 6.47
CA ASN A 101 2.71 4.07 5.09
C ASN A 101 1.42 4.90 4.94
N ALA A 102 0.71 5.22 6.04
CA ALA A 102 -0.56 5.93 5.98
C ALA A 102 -0.41 7.32 5.35
N PHE A 103 0.62 8.06 5.74
CA PHE A 103 0.94 9.32 5.10
C PHE A 103 2.43 9.59 5.16
N TYR A 104 2.94 10.20 4.10
CA TYR A 104 4.33 10.56 3.99
C TYR A 104 4.51 11.59 2.88
N SER A 105 5.73 12.08 2.73
CA SER A 105 6.06 12.96 1.62
C SER A 105 7.50 12.77 1.21
N TYR A 106 7.76 12.88 -0.09
CA TYR A 106 9.10 12.78 -0.63
C TYR A 106 9.31 13.81 -1.75
N THR A 107 10.56 14.02 -2.14
CA THR A 107 10.92 14.93 -3.23
C THR A 107 11.53 14.11 -4.33
N TYR A 108 11.07 14.32 -5.57
CA TYR A 108 11.61 13.68 -6.75
C TYR A 108 11.83 14.73 -7.83
N GLY A 109 13.09 14.98 -8.18
CA GLY A 109 13.47 16.10 -9.05
C GLY A 109 12.94 17.43 -8.49
N ALA A 110 12.15 18.15 -9.30
CA ALA A 110 11.54 19.42 -8.93
C ALA A 110 10.18 19.30 -8.22
N ALA A 111 9.66 18.08 -8.04
CA ALA A 111 8.34 17.85 -7.45
C ALA A 111 8.45 17.44 -5.97
N ARG A 112 7.62 18.04 -5.13
CA ARG A 112 7.32 17.58 -3.76
C ARG A 112 6.00 16.80 -3.81
N ILE A 113 6.05 15.52 -3.48
CA ILE A 113 4.87 14.64 -3.50
C ILE A 113 4.44 14.40 -2.05
N ILE A 114 3.14 14.53 -1.80
CA ILE A 114 2.51 14.28 -0.51
C ILE A 114 1.50 13.16 -0.72
N SER A 115 1.68 12.07 0.01
CA SER A 115 0.82 10.89 0.01
C SER A 115 -0.04 10.93 1.27
N LEU A 116 -1.35 10.82 1.11
CA LEU A 116 -2.33 10.88 2.19
C LEU A 116 -3.22 9.65 2.15
N SER A 117 -3.53 9.10 3.32
CA SER A 117 -4.51 8.03 3.51
C SER A 117 -5.90 8.63 3.75
N SER A 118 -6.90 8.10 3.08
CA SER A 118 -8.31 8.38 3.37
C SER A 118 -8.85 7.62 4.58
N HIS A 119 -8.02 6.76 5.17
CA HIS A 119 -8.36 5.86 6.28
C HIS A 119 -7.60 6.20 7.57
N SER A 120 -6.95 7.37 7.63
CA SER A 120 -6.35 7.90 8.86
C SER A 120 -7.36 8.78 9.59
N SER A 121 -7.29 8.80 10.92
CA SER A 121 -8.11 9.67 11.76
C SER A 121 -7.54 11.09 11.76
N THR A 122 -8.42 12.10 11.73
CA THR A 122 -8.00 13.51 11.84
C THR A 122 -8.19 14.06 13.26
N SER A 123 -8.35 13.20 14.27
CA SER A 123 -8.82 13.57 15.61
C SER A 123 -7.73 13.53 16.66
#